data_AF-A0A1G7M4E0-F1
#
_entry.id   AF-A0A1G7M4E0-F1
#
_cell.length_a   1.000
_cell.length_b   1.000
_cell.length_c   1.000
_cell.angle_alpha   90.00
_cell.angle_beta   90.00
_cell.angle_gamma   90.00
#
_symmetry.space_group_name_H-M   'P 1'
#
loop_
_entity.id
_entity.type
_entity.pdbx_description
1 polymer ?
#
loop_
_entity_poly.entity_id
_entity_poly.type
_entity_poly.pdbx_seq_one_letter_code
_entity_poly.pdbx_strand_id
1 'polypeptide(L)'
;MVLGVWMITFGIGEEAGWRGWLYAFLIKTCGRLQAAAWVAGVWMLWHLPAFAFNENYREMGWGVIGWAISLLYGSVLLGWLFHRSGTIIPLVIWHGVFDLITASDHLPDAVPMLISGVVIVQGIYLARQQARH
;
A
#
# COMPACT_ATOMS: atom_id res chain seq x y z
N MET A 1 11.61 0.97 -19.02
CA MET A 1 12.34 -0.16 -18.37
C MET A 1 12.10 -0.19 -16.86
N VAL A 2 12.24 0.94 -16.15
CA VAL A 2 12.12 1.03 -14.67
C VAL A 2 10.74 0.63 -14.13
N LEU A 3 9.63 1.07 -14.75
CA LEU A 3 8.27 0.69 -14.32
C LEU A 3 8.03 -0.84 -14.32
N GLY A 4 8.59 -1.55 -15.31
CA GLY A 4 8.47 -3.01 -15.40
C GLY A 4 9.13 -3.72 -14.21
N VAL A 5 10.25 -3.20 -13.74
CA VAL A 5 10.95 -3.74 -12.56
C VAL A 5 10.10 -3.53 -11.31
N TRP A 6 9.57 -2.32 -11.09
CA TRP A 6 8.67 -2.03 -9.97
C TRP A 6 7.42 -2.91 -9.98
N MET A 7 6.78 -3.08 -11.14
CA MET A 7 5.62 -3.96 -11.26
C MET A 7 5.95 -5.44 -10.97
N ILE A 8 7.12 -5.95 -11.37
CA ILE A 8 7.46 -7.37 -11.14
C ILE A 8 7.89 -7.62 -9.70
N THR A 9 8.73 -6.73 -9.14
CA THR A 9 9.34 -6.94 -7.82
C THR A 9 8.39 -6.54 -6.70
N PHE A 10 7.92 -5.29 -6.69
CA PHE A 10 7.04 -4.76 -5.66
C PHE A 10 5.57 -5.01 -6.00
N GLY A 11 5.15 -4.80 -7.25
CA GLY A 11 3.78 -5.07 -7.67
C GLY A 11 3.40 -6.55 -7.52
N ILE A 12 3.97 -7.46 -8.31
CA ILE A 12 3.62 -8.89 -8.28
C ILE A 12 4.16 -9.54 -7.01
N GLY A 13 5.43 -9.30 -6.65
CA GLY A 13 6.05 -9.93 -5.49
C GLY A 13 5.31 -9.65 -4.18
N GLU A 14 4.78 -8.44 -4.00
CA GLU A 14 4.01 -8.11 -2.82
C GLU A 14 2.52 -8.40 -2.97
N GLU A 15 1.85 -7.93 -4.03
CA GLU A 15 0.40 -8.04 -4.15
C GLU A 15 -0.11 -9.48 -4.29
N ALA A 16 0.71 -10.40 -4.82
CA ALA A 16 0.37 -11.81 -4.85
C ALA A 16 0.24 -12.37 -3.42
N GLY A 17 1.13 -11.99 -2.51
CA GLY A 17 1.07 -12.39 -1.10
C GLY A 17 0.01 -11.62 -0.33
N TRP A 18 0.04 -10.29 -0.40
CA TRP A 18 -0.84 -9.42 0.37
C TRP A 18 -2.30 -9.57 -0.03
N ARG A 19 -2.64 -9.41 -1.32
CA ARG A 19 -4.03 -9.38 -1.78
C ARG A 19 -4.45 -10.71 -2.41
N GLY A 20 -3.54 -11.37 -3.12
CA GLY A 20 -3.79 -12.68 -3.72
C GLY A 20 -3.97 -13.81 -2.71
N TRP A 21 -3.30 -13.75 -1.54
CA TRP A 21 -3.39 -14.80 -0.51
C TRP A 21 -3.91 -14.29 0.84
N LEU A 22 -3.17 -13.42 1.54
CA LEU A 22 -3.46 -13.05 2.93
C LEU A 22 -4.82 -12.36 3.08
N TYR A 23 -5.05 -11.29 2.32
CA TYR A 23 -6.33 -10.57 2.32
C TYR A 23 -7.48 -11.50 1.91
N ALA A 24 -7.32 -12.24 0.80
CA ALA A 24 -8.34 -13.15 0.27
C ALA A 24 -8.70 -14.26 1.28
N PHE A 25 -7.75 -14.68 2.11
CA PHE A 25 -8.00 -15.58 3.23
C PHE A 25 -8.73 -14.88 4.39
N LEU A 26 -8.24 -13.72 4.84
CA LEU A 26 -8.77 -13.00 6.00
C LEU A 26 -10.19 -12.47 5.81
N ILE A 27 -10.58 -12.03 4.62
CA ILE A 27 -11.95 -11.55 4.37
C ILE A 27 -13.01 -12.63 4.59
N LYS A 28 -12.64 -13.91 4.58
CA LYS A 28 -13.54 -15.04 4.89
C LYS A 28 -13.90 -15.13 6.36
N THR A 29 -13.13 -14.48 7.25
CA THR A 29 -13.28 -14.62 8.71
C THR A 29 -13.47 -13.30 9.45
N CYS A 30 -12.88 -12.19 8.99
CA CYS A 30 -12.85 -10.94 9.75
C CYS A 30 -13.37 -9.70 8.99
N GLY A 31 -13.95 -9.87 7.80
CA GLY A 31 -14.49 -8.75 7.02
C GLY A 31 -13.41 -7.87 6.37
N ARG A 32 -13.83 -6.95 5.50
CA ARG A 32 -12.93 -6.27 4.55
C ARG A 32 -11.96 -5.30 5.23
N LEU A 33 -12.46 -4.46 6.13
CA LEU A 33 -11.64 -3.45 6.81
C LEU A 33 -10.65 -4.07 7.79
N GLN A 34 -11.07 -5.09 8.53
CA GLN A 34 -10.17 -5.79 9.45
C GLN A 34 -9.11 -6.57 8.68
N ALA A 35 -9.47 -7.23 7.57
CA ALA A 35 -8.50 -7.87 6.69
C ALA A 35 -7.48 -6.86 6.13
N ALA A 36 -7.93 -5.68 5.70
CA ALA A 36 -7.04 -4.62 5.21
C ALA A 36 -6.07 -4.12 6.31
N ALA A 37 -6.56 -3.98 7.55
CA ALA A 37 -5.74 -3.58 8.69
C ALA A 37 -4.69 -4.64 9.07
N TRP A 38 -5.06 -5.92 9.06
CA TRP A 38 -4.12 -7.02 9.26
C TRP A 38 -3.03 -7.05 8.20
N VAL A 39 -3.41 -6.93 6.92
CA VAL A 39 -2.45 -6.83 5.82
C VAL A 39 -1.53 -5.62 6.00
N ALA A 40 -2.06 -4.46 6.38
CA ALA A 40 -1.24 -3.27 6.64
C ALA A 40 -0.22 -3.51 7.77
N GLY A 41 -0.62 -4.18 8.85
CA GLY A 41 0.29 -4.53 9.94
C GLY A 41 1.41 -5.46 9.49
N VAL A 42 1.09 -6.53 8.76
CA VAL A 42 2.11 -7.44 8.20
C VAL A 42 3.01 -6.69 7.20
N TRP A 43 2.44 -5.80 6.40
CA TRP A 43 3.18 -5.01 5.44
C TRP A 43 4.13 -4.01 6.10
N MET A 44 3.75 -3.37 7.22
CA MET A 44 4.67 -2.55 8.01
C MET A 44 5.82 -3.38 8.59
N LEU A 45 5.52 -4.58 9.10
CA LEU A 45 6.54 -5.49 9.64
C LEU A 45 7.53 -5.95 8.56
N TRP A 46 7.03 -6.20 7.35
CA TRP A 46 7.86 -6.52 6.18
C TRP A 46 8.90 -5.44 5.87
N HIS A 47 8.59 -4.18 6.16
CA HIS A 47 9.52 -3.06 5.96
C HIS A 47 10.54 -2.86 7.09
N LEU A 48 10.43 -3.54 8.23
CA LEU A 48 11.35 -3.35 9.36
C LEU A 48 12.84 -3.51 8.99
N PRO A 49 13.26 -4.49 8.16
CA PRO A 49 14.65 -4.59 7.75
C PRO A 49 15.14 -3.35 6.99
N ALA A 50 14.27 -2.68 6.22
CA ALA A 50 14.64 -1.50 5.43
C ALA A 50 15.12 -0.34 6.31
N PHE A 51 14.59 -0.20 7.54
CA PHE A 51 15.05 0.80 8.50
C PHE A 51 16.51 0.60 8.95
N ALA A 52 17.12 -0.55 8.69
CA ALA A 52 18.53 -0.79 9.02
C ALA A 52 19.50 -0.28 7.94
N PHE A 53 19.07 -0.24 6.66
CA PHE A 53 20.00 -0.01 5.54
C PHE A 53 19.55 1.06 4.54
N ASN A 54 18.27 1.41 4.47
CA ASN A 54 17.76 2.39 3.52
C ASN A 54 17.73 3.79 4.16
N GLU A 55 18.46 4.74 3.58
CA GLU A 55 18.59 6.11 4.10
C GLU A 55 17.24 6.83 4.22
N ASN A 56 16.35 6.70 3.23
CA ASN A 56 15.02 7.30 3.29
C ASN A 56 14.24 6.82 4.52
N TYR A 57 14.32 5.53 4.85
CA TYR A 57 13.66 4.97 6.03
C TYR A 57 14.34 5.42 7.34
N ARG A 58 15.67 5.51 7.35
CA ARG A 58 16.46 5.94 8.51
C ARG A 58 16.22 7.41 8.87
N GLU A 59 15.99 8.25 7.88
CA GLU A 59 15.80 9.70 8.03
C GLU A 59 14.36 10.11 8.30
N MET A 60 13.40 9.17 8.27
CA MET A 60 11.97 9.49 8.45
C MET A 60 11.63 10.20 9.76
N GLY A 61 12.35 9.93 10.85
CA GLY A 61 12.03 10.48 12.17
C GLY A 61 10.55 10.30 12.53
N TRP A 62 9.86 11.39 12.87
CA TRP A 62 8.41 11.39 13.16
C TRP A 62 7.53 11.13 11.93
N GLY A 63 8.07 11.23 10.72
CA GLY A 63 7.39 10.90 9.47
C GLY A 63 6.95 9.43 9.39
N VAL A 64 7.50 8.55 10.23
CA VAL A 64 7.07 7.16 10.37
C VAL A 64 5.58 7.03 10.70
N ILE A 65 5.00 8.00 11.42
CA ILE A 65 3.57 8.02 11.74
C ILE A 65 2.75 8.25 10.46
N GLY A 66 3.16 9.23 9.64
CA GLY A 66 2.50 9.53 8.37
C GLY A 66 2.59 8.36 7.38
N TRP A 67 3.73 7.69 7.34
CA TRP A 67 3.93 6.47 6.55
C TRP A 67 3.07 5.29 7.02
N ALA A 68 2.97 5.07 8.34
CA ALA A 68 2.09 4.02 8.86
C ALA A 68 0.62 4.29 8.52
N ILE A 69 0.18 5.56 8.63
CA ILE A 69 -1.17 5.98 8.21
C ILE A 69 -1.37 5.77 6.70
N SER A 70 -0.37 6.14 5.89
CA SER A 70 -0.36 5.91 4.44
C SER A 70 -0.53 4.43 4.10
N LEU A 71 0.25 3.53 4.72
CA LEU A 71 0.14 2.09 4.50
C LEU A 71 -1.21 1.52 4.91
N LEU A 72 -1.77 1.97 6.03
CA LEU A 72 -3.07 1.51 6.49
C LEU A 72 -4.17 1.85 5.48
N TYR A 73 -4.25 3.11 5.06
CA TYR A 73 -5.29 3.56 4.12
C TYR A 73 -5.02 3.14 2.67
N GLY A 74 -3.76 3.01 2.27
CA GLY A 74 -3.35 2.37 1.03
C GLY A 74 -3.80 0.90 0.99
N SER A 75 -3.71 0.19 2.12
CA SER A 75 -4.20 -1.17 2.22
C SER A 75 -5.73 -1.27 2.07
N VAL A 76 -6.48 -0.32 2.61
CA VAL A 76 -7.93 -0.23 2.40
C VAL A 76 -8.26 0.02 0.92
N LEU A 77 -7.55 0.95 0.27
CA LEU A 77 -7.73 1.26 -1.15
C LEU A 77 -7.45 0.04 -2.03
N LEU A 78 -6.33 -0.65 -1.82
CA LEU A 78 -5.96 -1.84 -2.57
C LEU A 78 -6.90 -3.02 -2.30
N GLY A 79 -7.32 -3.22 -1.04
CA GLY A 79 -8.32 -4.23 -0.69
C GLY A 79 -9.69 -3.96 -1.32
N TRP A 80 -10.07 -2.68 -1.48
CA TRP A 80 -11.25 -2.29 -2.24
C TRP A 80 -11.10 -2.60 -3.73
N LEU A 81 -9.95 -2.23 -4.31
CA LEU A 81 -9.66 -2.45 -5.73
C LEU A 81 -9.67 -3.94 -6.06
N PHE A 82 -9.04 -4.78 -5.23
CA PHE A 82 -9.05 -6.24 -5.36
C PHE A 82 -10.45 -6.82 -5.41
N HIS A 83 -11.32 -6.38 -4.50
CA HIS A 83 -12.69 -6.86 -4.49
C HIS A 83 -13.48 -6.40 -5.72
N ARG A 84 -13.17 -5.22 -6.27
CA ARG A 84 -13.83 -4.70 -7.47
C ARG A 84 -13.36 -5.38 -8.75
N SER A 85 -12.06 -5.73 -8.83
CA SER A 85 -11.45 -6.35 -10.00
C SER A 85 -11.53 -7.88 -10.00
N GLY A 86 -11.62 -8.51 -8.83
CA GLY A 86 -11.51 -9.97 -8.65
C GLY A 86 -10.11 -10.53 -8.95
N THR A 87 -9.12 -9.69 -9.26
CA THR A 87 -7.76 -10.10 -9.64
C THR A 87 -6.72 -9.10 -9.12
N ILE A 88 -5.46 -9.54 -9.00
CA ILE A 88 -4.35 -8.67 -8.54
C ILE A 88 -3.80 -7.74 -9.63
N ILE A 89 -4.15 -7.93 -10.91
CA ILE A 89 -3.52 -7.19 -12.02
C ILE A 89 -3.63 -5.66 -11.87
N PRO A 90 -4.81 -5.08 -11.55
CA PRO A 90 -4.92 -3.64 -11.36
C PRO A 90 -4.11 -3.13 -10.16
N LEU A 91 -3.88 -3.98 -9.15
CA LEU A 91 -3.13 -3.63 -7.96
C LEU A 91 -1.64 -3.59 -8.26
N VAL A 92 -1.14 -4.56 -9.02
CA VAL A 92 0.25 -4.61 -9.49
C VAL A 92 0.60 -3.33 -10.27
N ILE A 93 -0.30 -2.92 -11.17
CA ILE A 93 -0.12 -1.69 -11.96
C ILE A 93 -0.17 -0.46 -11.03
N TRP A 94 -1.18 -0.38 -10.16
CA TRP A 94 -1.33 0.76 -9.25
C TRP A 94 -0.13 0.91 -8.33
N HIS A 95 0.32 -0.19 -7.69
CA HIS A 95 1.43 -0.22 -6.74
C HIS A 95 2.74 0.13 -7.45
N GLY A 96 3.02 -0.48 -8.60
CA GLY A 96 4.24 -0.16 -9.37
C GLY A 96 4.29 1.29 -9.86
N VAL A 97 3.14 1.90 -10.19
CA VAL A 97 3.07 3.33 -10.54
C VAL A 97 3.26 4.21 -9.30
N PHE A 98 2.63 3.85 -8.18
CA PHE A 98 2.78 4.57 -6.92
C PHE A 98 4.25 4.62 -6.50
N ASP A 99 4.92 3.46 -6.46
CA ASP A 99 6.33 3.36 -6.07
C ASP A 99 7.24 4.13 -7.01
N LEU A 100 7.03 4.00 -8.33
CA LEU A 100 7.81 4.74 -9.32
C LEU A 100 7.76 6.25 -9.06
N ILE A 101 6.59 6.78 -8.71
CA ILE A 101 6.41 8.20 -8.47
C ILE A 101 7.00 8.59 -7.11
N THR A 102 6.74 7.80 -6.07
CA THR A 102 7.16 8.15 -4.70
C THR A 102 8.64 7.92 -4.43
N ALA A 103 9.29 7.06 -5.20
CA ALA A 103 10.73 6.79 -5.11
C ALA A 103 11.56 7.54 -6.16
N SER A 104 10.94 8.43 -6.98
CA SER A 104 11.66 9.17 -8.00
C SER A 104 12.50 10.30 -7.40
N ASP A 105 13.78 10.32 -7.76
CA ASP A 105 14.76 11.38 -7.50
C ASP A 105 14.65 12.57 -8.47
N HIS A 106 13.80 12.46 -9.50
CA HIS A 106 13.57 13.50 -10.50
C HIS A 106 12.33 14.36 -10.21
N LEU A 107 11.55 14.02 -9.18
CA LEU A 107 10.35 14.74 -8.79
C LEU A 107 10.62 15.58 -7.53
N PRO A 108 9.90 16.69 -7.32
CA PRO A 108 10.04 17.47 -6.10
C PRO A 108 9.76 16.64 -4.84
N ASP A 109 10.51 16.87 -3.77
CA ASP A 109 10.38 16.15 -2.47
C ASP A 109 8.96 16.19 -1.87
N ALA A 110 8.15 17.17 -2.27
CA ALA A 110 6.75 17.27 -1.85
C ALA A 110 5.83 16.22 -2.50
N VAL A 111 6.22 15.61 -3.63
CA VAL A 111 5.36 14.71 -4.41
C VAL A 111 4.95 13.45 -3.64
N PRO A 112 5.86 12.71 -2.98
CA PRO A 112 5.48 11.53 -2.19
C PRO A 112 4.46 11.85 -1.10
N MET A 113 4.63 13.01 -0.42
CA MET A 113 3.71 13.49 0.60
C MET A 113 2.33 13.79 0.01
N LEU A 114 2.27 14.53 -1.10
CA LEU A 114 1.01 14.92 -1.73
C LEU A 114 0.21 13.71 -2.24
N ILE A 115 0.88 12.78 -2.91
CA ILE A 115 0.24 11.58 -3.45
C ILE A 115 -0.21 10.66 -2.32
N SER A 116 0.62 10.48 -1.28
CA SER A 116 0.20 9.73 -0.08
C SER A 116 -1.01 10.38 0.59
N GLY A 117 -1.09 11.72 0.63
CA GLY A 117 -2.25 12.45 1.11
C GLY A 117 -3.53 12.13 0.32
N VAL A 118 -3.45 12.08 -1.01
CA VAL A 118 -4.57 11.67 -1.87
C VAL A 118 -5.01 10.23 -1.57
N VAL A 119 -4.05 9.31 -1.44
CA VAL A 119 -4.32 7.90 -1.09
C VAL A 119 -4.99 7.78 0.27
N ILE A 120 -4.54 8.54 1.27
CA ILE A 120 -5.15 8.57 2.61
C ILE A 120 -6.60 9.05 2.53
N VAL A 121 -6.87 10.15 1.82
CA VAL A 121 -8.24 10.67 1.66
C VAL A 121 -9.14 9.64 0.97
N GLN A 122 -8.66 9.00 -0.10
CA GLN A 122 -9.40 7.92 -0.79
C GLN A 122 -9.66 6.74 0.14
N GLY A 123 -8.64 6.29 0.88
CA GLY A 123 -8.76 5.19 1.83
C GLY A 123 -9.75 5.49 2.96
N ILE A 124 -9.76 6.71 3.51
CA ILE A 124 -10.74 7.15 4.51
C ILE A 124 -12.15 7.11 3.93
N TYR A 125 -12.35 7.66 2.72
CA TYR A 125 -13.64 7.65 2.05
C TYR A 125 -14.15 6.22 1.84
N LEU A 126 -13.30 5.32 1.33
CA LEU A 126 -13.64 3.92 1.10
C LEU A 126 -13.86 3.15 2.41
N ALA A 127 -13.09 3.43 3.46
CA ALA A 127 -13.31 2.84 4.78
C ALA A 127 -14.69 3.20 5.32
N ARG A 128 -15.09 4.47 5.21
CA ARG A 128 -16.42 4.94 5.63
C ARG A 128 -17.54 4.32 4.80
N GLN A 129 -17.32 4.14 3.49
CA GLN A 129 -18.30 3.48 2.63
C GLN A 129 -18.49 2.01 3.02
N GLN A 130 -17.39 1.28 3.25
CA GLN A 130 -17.42 -0.14 3.62
C GLN A 130 -18.00 -0.38 5.01
N ALA A 131 -17.84 0.56 5.96
CA ALA A 131 -18.41 0.43 7.30
C ALA A 131 -19.94 0.64 7.36
N ARG A 132 -20.55 1.14 6.28
CA ARG A 132 -22.01 1.37 6.19
C ARG A 132 -22.78 0.17 5.64
N HIS A 133 -22.08 -0.89 5.21
CA HIS A 133 -22.63 -2.10 4.61
C HIS A 133 -22.22 -3.31 5.45
#